data_AF-A0A1C5SJB2-F1
#
_entry.id   AF-A0A1C5SJB2-F1
#
_cell.length_a   1.000
_cell.length_b   1.000
_cell.length_c   1.000
_cell.angle_alpha   90.00
_cell.angle_beta   90.00
_cell.angle_gamma   90.00
#
_symmetry.space_group_name_H-M   'P 1'
#
loop_
_entity.id
_entity.type
_entity.pdbx_description
1 polymer ?
#
loop_
_entity_poly.entity_id
_entity_poly.type
_entity_poly.pdbx_seq_one_letter_code
_entity_poly.pdbx_strand_id
1 'polypeptide(L)'
;MAYDTKVWRCGKYTLTFDRPRIMGVLNVTPDSFSDGGEHFDTDAAIAHGLAMLDAGADIIDVGGESTRPGFRPVNADEEARRVLPVVRALAAKGAVVSIDTRHVEVAKAAVRVGASIVNDVTGFTDPKMVEFVAKNTCGVIIVHAGEVSEQPARARTAVQLDTSAAAFVAERAREAEEEAAAAKSGKAKRARGKRTGKLGATFVQPQLPFGEAFGAEEKEAAPSAEAAPAAHDEVPADGAVSGQDAPAGAQGADGQEASLVVDELAAVMRRSALRAEAYVSTYQPRRFTLPDSAPIMRRVMGFLSDQARALVRAGVSRDRICIDPGAGFGKSANEDVIIQRETAKMASLGYPLLCAVSRKRFIGAVSGVEEAADRDAATFGVCLGAIENGANIVRVHDVAGFAQFLNGFWSVARPQPRRAFVALGSNMGNRTDNIRAARDLIAEIPLTCVSNCSRIYESEPAYETRQAPFANAVVEIKTELAPLVLLDELLSIENSLGRNRTKSARPNGPRVIDCDLVWMDGERHGGDKLRLPHPKLGERDFVLVPLEDLMHDPARFFRYEGVEVLEPEERMGHVVGELGSL
;
A
#
# COMPACT_ATOMS: atom_id res chain seq x y z
N MET A 1 21.18 -1.27 1.08
CA MET A 1 20.45 -0.37 1.99
C MET A 1 20.70 -0.87 3.40
N ALA A 2 21.24 -0.05 4.30
CA ALA A 2 21.37 -0.45 5.70
C ALA A 2 19.95 -0.59 6.26
N TYR A 3 19.60 -1.79 6.71
CA TYR A 3 18.34 -2.10 7.37
C TYR A 3 18.32 -1.38 8.71
N ASP A 4 18.00 -0.09 8.69
CA ASP A 4 17.67 0.65 9.90
C ASP A 4 16.36 0.04 10.41
N THR A 5 16.46 -0.93 11.32
CA THR A 5 15.31 -1.58 11.94
C THR A 5 14.60 -0.55 12.80
N LYS A 6 13.79 0.28 12.15
CA LYS A 6 12.91 1.22 12.80
C LYS A 6 12.00 0.42 13.73
N VAL A 7 11.89 0.89 14.96
CA VAL A 7 10.98 0.36 15.95
C VAL A 7 9.99 1.46 16.29
N TRP A 8 8.72 1.11 16.41
CA TRP A 8 7.67 2.02 16.85
C TRP A 8 7.03 1.51 18.13
N ARG A 9 7.19 2.28 19.22
CA ARG A 9 6.64 1.97 20.53
C ARG A 9 5.24 2.58 20.67
N CYS A 10 4.28 1.73 20.95
CA CYS A 10 2.85 2.04 20.99
C CYS A 10 2.24 1.52 22.29
N GLY A 11 2.40 2.26 23.39
CA GLY A 11 1.95 1.82 24.71
C GLY A 11 2.67 0.56 25.15
N LYS A 12 1.94 -0.54 25.33
CA LYS A 12 2.50 -1.87 25.66
C LYS A 12 3.03 -2.64 24.44
N TYR A 13 2.81 -2.13 23.23
CA TYR A 13 3.22 -2.79 22.00
C TYR A 13 4.51 -2.19 21.44
N THR A 14 5.29 -3.05 20.80
CA THR A 14 6.46 -2.66 20.01
C THR A 14 6.31 -3.26 18.63
N LEU A 15 6.22 -2.39 17.62
CA LEU A 15 6.12 -2.76 16.22
C LEU A 15 7.49 -2.63 15.54
N THR A 16 7.94 -3.70 14.92
CA THR A 16 9.14 -3.73 14.08
C THR A 16 8.73 -3.63 12.61
N PHE A 17 9.61 -3.08 11.77
CA PHE A 17 9.38 -2.95 10.32
C PHE A 17 10.32 -3.83 9.50
N ASP A 18 10.46 -5.08 9.95
CA ASP A 18 10.97 -6.21 9.17
C ASP A 18 10.09 -6.48 7.93
N ARG A 19 8.78 -6.19 8.04
CA ARG A 19 7.84 -6.06 6.92
C ARG A 19 6.93 -4.83 7.08
N PRO A 20 6.25 -4.39 6.01
CA PRO A 20 5.23 -3.36 6.09
C PRO A 20 4.10 -3.84 6.99
N ARG A 21 3.58 -2.92 7.80
CA ARG A 21 2.44 -3.19 8.66
C ARG A 21 1.14 -2.68 8.02
N ILE A 22 0.08 -3.47 8.11
CA ILE A 22 -1.23 -3.14 7.55
C ILE A 22 -2.09 -2.50 8.64
N MET A 23 -2.53 -1.26 8.39
CA MET A 23 -3.48 -0.54 9.23
C MET A 23 -4.85 -0.55 8.56
N GLY A 24 -5.81 -1.29 9.14
CA GLY A 24 -7.20 -1.34 8.68
C GLY A 24 -8.00 -0.11 9.12
N VAL A 25 -8.72 0.51 8.18
CA VAL A 25 -9.57 1.67 8.46
C VAL A 25 -10.94 1.24 8.97
N LEU A 26 -11.27 1.59 10.21
CA LEU A 26 -12.59 1.35 10.82
C LEU A 26 -13.31 2.68 11.07
N ASN A 27 -14.17 3.10 10.13
CA ASN A 27 -14.97 4.30 10.26
C ASN A 27 -16.26 3.99 11.06
N VAL A 28 -16.29 4.43 12.31
CA VAL A 28 -17.40 4.23 13.25
C VAL A 28 -18.40 5.39 13.11
N THR A 29 -18.98 5.52 11.93
CA THR A 29 -19.96 6.56 11.59
C THR A 29 -21.31 5.93 11.24
N PRO A 30 -22.45 6.63 11.47
CA PRO A 30 -23.78 6.11 11.15
C PRO A 30 -23.88 5.58 9.72
N ASP A 31 -23.36 6.32 8.72
CA ASP A 31 -23.39 5.93 7.31
C ASP A 31 -22.68 4.59 7.00
N SER A 32 -21.78 4.12 7.88
CA SER A 32 -20.99 2.90 7.68
C SER A 32 -21.59 1.67 8.35
N PHE A 33 -22.40 1.86 9.39
CA PHE A 33 -22.93 0.78 10.24
C PHE A 33 -24.38 1.05 10.70
N SER A 34 -25.19 1.69 9.84
CA SER A 34 -26.63 1.82 10.03
C SER A 34 -27.36 0.63 9.40
N ASP A 35 -28.31 0.06 10.11
CA ASP A 35 -29.23 -1.00 9.67
C ASP A 35 -30.34 -0.52 8.71
N GLY A 36 -30.17 0.66 8.09
CA GLY A 36 -31.21 1.35 7.34
C GLY A 36 -32.09 2.28 8.21
N GLY A 37 -31.80 2.42 9.51
CA GLY A 37 -32.37 3.44 10.41
C GLY A 37 -31.36 4.49 10.92
N GLU A 38 -31.77 5.34 11.87
CA GLU A 38 -30.91 6.38 12.51
C GLU A 38 -29.98 5.83 13.61
N HIS A 39 -29.93 4.51 13.83
CA HIS A 39 -29.20 3.90 14.94
C HIS A 39 -27.87 3.27 14.49
N PHE A 40 -26.81 3.60 15.23
CA PHE A 40 -25.46 3.08 15.02
C PHE A 40 -25.30 1.68 15.66
N ASP A 41 -24.88 0.69 14.86
CA ASP A 41 -24.61 -0.67 15.34
C ASP A 41 -23.14 -0.82 15.79
N THR A 42 -22.96 -0.88 17.10
CA THR A 42 -21.63 -1.07 17.73
C THR A 42 -21.09 -2.48 17.51
N ASP A 43 -21.96 -3.50 17.53
CA ASP A 43 -21.53 -4.90 17.40
C ASP A 43 -21.08 -5.20 15.97
N ALA A 44 -21.75 -4.61 14.97
CA ALA A 44 -21.30 -4.66 13.58
C ALA A 44 -19.91 -4.02 13.38
N ALA A 45 -19.65 -2.87 14.01
CA ALA A 45 -18.34 -2.23 13.94
C ALA A 45 -17.24 -3.08 14.61
N ILE A 46 -17.54 -3.71 15.76
CA ILE A 46 -16.62 -4.65 16.43
C ILE A 46 -16.34 -5.85 15.52
N ALA A 47 -17.39 -6.49 14.98
CA ALA A 47 -17.27 -7.64 14.11
C ALA A 47 -16.43 -7.31 12.86
N HIS A 48 -16.63 -6.13 12.27
CA HIS A 48 -15.84 -5.67 11.13
C HIS A 48 -14.37 -5.45 11.48
N GLY A 49 -14.07 -4.84 12.64
CA GLY A 49 -12.71 -4.70 13.14
C GLY A 49 -12.00 -6.03 13.38
N LEU A 50 -12.71 -7.02 13.93
CA LEU A 50 -12.18 -8.38 14.13
C LEU A 50 -11.97 -9.11 12.80
N ALA A 51 -12.88 -8.95 11.84
CA ALA A 51 -12.71 -9.51 10.50
C ALA A 51 -11.48 -8.94 9.79
N MET A 52 -11.17 -7.64 9.95
CA MET A 52 -9.94 -7.05 9.43
C MET A 52 -8.68 -7.65 10.07
N LEU A 53 -8.69 -7.87 11.38
CA LEU A 53 -7.59 -8.57 12.05
C LEU A 53 -7.43 -9.99 11.50
N ASP A 54 -8.52 -10.75 11.41
CA ASP A 54 -8.52 -12.12 10.89
C ASP A 54 -8.19 -12.20 9.38
N ALA A 55 -8.17 -11.06 8.69
CA ALA A 55 -7.72 -10.89 7.30
C ALA A 55 -6.26 -10.43 7.17
N GLY A 56 -5.59 -10.09 8.28
CA GLY A 56 -4.16 -9.74 8.31
C GLY A 56 -3.83 -8.28 8.66
N ALA A 57 -4.77 -7.52 9.22
CA ALA A 57 -4.43 -6.20 9.78
C ALA A 57 -3.52 -6.35 11.01
N ASP A 58 -2.45 -5.56 11.06
CA ASP A 58 -1.57 -5.42 12.23
C ASP A 58 -2.12 -4.39 13.22
N ILE A 59 -2.81 -3.36 12.70
CA ILE A 59 -3.35 -2.23 13.44
C ILE A 59 -4.78 -1.97 12.96
N ILE A 60 -5.69 -1.65 13.87
CA ILE A 60 -7.03 -1.12 13.52
C ILE A 60 -7.09 0.35 13.90
N ASP A 61 -7.37 1.21 12.93
CA ASP A 61 -7.52 2.65 13.11
C ASP A 61 -9.01 3.01 13.19
N VAL A 62 -9.46 3.37 14.39
CA VAL A 62 -10.85 3.60 14.73
C VAL A 62 -11.13 5.10 14.71
N GLY A 63 -12.02 5.55 13.83
CA GLY A 63 -12.41 6.96 13.72
C GLY A 63 -13.92 7.14 13.85
N GLY A 64 -14.37 8.01 14.75
CA GLY A 64 -15.81 8.30 14.97
C GLY A 64 -16.33 9.51 14.20
N GLU A 65 -15.42 10.29 13.61
CA GLU A 65 -15.68 11.49 12.83
C GLU A 65 -15.19 11.28 11.38
N SER A 66 -16.04 11.58 10.40
CA SER A 66 -15.61 11.54 9.00
C SER A 66 -14.74 12.75 8.70
N THR A 67 -13.51 12.51 8.27
CA THR A 67 -12.57 13.56 7.84
C THR A 67 -12.74 13.93 6.36
N ARG A 68 -13.84 13.50 5.72
CA ARG A 68 -14.12 13.82 4.31
C ARG A 68 -14.55 15.28 4.18
N PRO A 69 -14.16 15.98 3.10
CA PRO A 69 -14.59 17.36 2.87
C PRO A 69 -16.12 17.50 2.88
N GLY A 70 -16.64 18.48 3.63
CA GLY A 70 -18.07 18.79 3.71
C GLY A 70 -18.86 18.05 4.79
N PHE A 71 -18.23 17.19 5.59
CA PHE A 71 -18.90 16.52 6.71
C PHE A 71 -19.11 17.46 7.91
N ARG A 72 -20.19 17.25 8.68
CA ARG A 72 -20.47 18.06 9.88
C ARG A 72 -19.58 17.60 11.04
N PRO A 73 -18.86 18.53 11.70
CA PRO A 73 -18.13 18.25 12.92
C PRO A 73 -18.98 17.52 13.95
N VAL A 74 -18.43 16.44 14.51
CA VAL A 74 -19.04 15.70 15.63
C VAL A 74 -18.45 16.24 16.93
N ASN A 75 -19.25 16.39 17.99
CA ASN A 75 -18.71 16.80 19.28
C ASN A 75 -17.96 15.64 19.96
N ALA A 76 -17.09 15.96 20.93
CA ALA A 76 -16.25 14.96 21.58
C ALA A 76 -17.07 13.86 22.31
N ASP A 77 -18.22 14.19 22.91
CA ASP A 77 -19.04 13.22 23.66
C ASP A 77 -19.69 12.20 22.73
N GLU A 78 -20.19 12.64 21.58
CA GLU A 78 -20.80 11.78 20.57
C GLU A 78 -19.74 10.91 19.88
N GLU A 79 -18.58 11.47 19.54
CA GLU A 79 -17.46 10.70 19.01
C GLU A 79 -17.01 9.63 20.01
N ALA A 80 -16.84 9.99 21.29
CA ALA A 80 -16.50 9.06 22.36
C ALA A 80 -17.53 7.93 22.50
N ARG A 81 -18.83 8.24 22.42
CA ARG A 81 -19.91 7.24 22.48
C ARG A 81 -19.79 6.20 21.37
N ARG A 82 -19.36 6.61 20.17
CA ARG A 82 -19.18 5.73 19.01
C ARG A 82 -17.94 4.85 19.17
N VAL A 83 -16.79 5.46 19.47
CA VAL A 83 -15.48 4.77 19.36
C VAL A 83 -15.09 3.96 20.60
N LEU A 84 -15.42 4.40 21.81
CA LEU A 84 -14.87 3.79 23.04
C LEU A 84 -15.30 2.32 23.25
N PRO A 85 -16.55 1.90 22.98
CA PRO A 85 -16.92 0.49 23.06
C PRO A 85 -16.14 -0.38 22.07
N VAL A 86 -15.97 0.11 20.84
CA VAL A 86 -15.23 -0.59 19.77
C VAL A 86 -13.75 -0.73 20.14
N VAL A 87 -13.10 0.35 20.57
CA VAL A 87 -11.70 0.34 21.02
C VAL A 87 -11.50 -0.69 22.14
N ARG A 88 -12.38 -0.70 23.15
CA ARG A 88 -12.29 -1.63 24.28
C ARG A 88 -12.39 -3.08 23.81
N ALA A 89 -13.36 -3.39 22.96
CA ALA A 89 -13.60 -4.75 22.47
C ALA A 89 -12.42 -5.27 21.63
N LEU A 90 -11.91 -4.46 20.70
CA LEU A 90 -10.76 -4.82 19.87
C LEU A 90 -9.48 -4.98 20.70
N ALA A 91 -9.21 -4.07 21.64
CA ALA A 91 -8.05 -4.17 22.53
C ALA A 91 -8.10 -5.43 23.41
N ALA A 92 -9.28 -5.83 23.89
CA ALA A 92 -9.47 -7.08 24.64
C ALA A 92 -9.18 -8.34 23.80
N LYS A 93 -9.29 -8.25 22.47
CA LYS A 93 -8.93 -9.30 21.51
C LYS A 93 -7.46 -9.24 21.08
N GLY A 94 -6.65 -8.41 21.74
CA GLY A 94 -5.21 -8.30 21.51
C GLY A 94 -4.81 -7.35 20.38
N ALA A 95 -5.78 -6.66 19.76
CA ALA A 95 -5.51 -5.74 18.67
C ALA A 95 -4.63 -4.55 19.09
N VAL A 96 -3.73 -4.12 18.21
CA VAL A 96 -3.12 -2.79 18.32
C VAL A 96 -4.13 -1.79 17.77
N VAL A 97 -4.73 -0.99 18.65
CA VAL A 97 -5.76 -0.02 18.26
C VAL A 97 -5.18 1.38 18.19
N SER A 98 -5.40 2.04 17.06
CA SER A 98 -5.19 3.47 16.85
C SER A 98 -6.53 4.21 16.96
N ILE A 99 -6.53 5.34 17.67
CA ILE A 99 -7.68 6.25 17.70
C ILE A 99 -7.43 7.42 16.74
N ASP A 100 -8.25 7.54 15.70
CA ASP A 100 -8.25 8.64 14.73
C ASP A 100 -9.16 9.75 15.26
N THR A 101 -8.56 10.75 15.92
CA THR A 101 -9.30 11.83 16.56
C THR A 101 -8.49 13.11 16.68
N ARG A 102 -9.18 14.25 16.59
CA ARG A 102 -8.64 15.58 16.91
C ARG A 102 -9.00 16.04 18.33
N HIS A 103 -9.90 15.34 19.01
CA HIS A 103 -10.39 15.74 20.33
C HIS A 103 -9.53 15.10 21.44
N VAL A 104 -8.85 15.93 22.21
CA VAL A 104 -7.98 15.46 23.32
C VAL A 104 -8.74 14.61 24.35
N GLU A 105 -10.02 14.92 24.62
CA GLU A 105 -10.82 14.15 25.58
C GLU A 105 -11.17 12.74 25.06
N VAL A 106 -11.39 12.60 23.74
CA VAL A 106 -11.58 11.29 23.09
C VAL A 106 -10.28 10.50 23.14
N ALA A 107 -9.14 11.12 22.80
CA ALA A 107 -7.83 10.47 22.88
C ALA A 107 -7.51 9.97 24.30
N LYS A 108 -7.73 10.81 25.33
CA LYS A 108 -7.59 10.43 26.75
C LYS A 108 -8.45 9.22 27.12
N ALA A 109 -9.72 9.25 26.74
CA ALA A 109 -10.64 8.16 27.05
C ALA A 109 -10.28 6.87 26.30
N ALA A 110 -9.91 6.98 25.02
CA ALA A 110 -9.54 5.85 24.17
C ALA A 110 -8.29 5.13 24.70
N VAL A 111 -7.24 5.87 25.05
CA VAL A 111 -6.02 5.29 25.62
C VAL A 111 -6.31 4.59 26.95
N ARG A 112 -7.19 5.15 27.79
CA ARG A 112 -7.59 4.51 29.06
C ARG A 112 -8.31 3.18 28.86
N VAL A 113 -9.06 3.00 27.77
CA VAL A 113 -9.81 1.77 27.51
C VAL A 113 -9.06 0.77 26.62
N GLY A 114 -7.88 1.11 26.11
CA GLY A 114 -6.98 0.17 25.43
C GLY A 114 -6.33 0.66 24.14
N ALA A 115 -6.67 1.85 23.62
CA ALA A 115 -5.97 2.40 22.45
C ALA A 115 -4.48 2.59 22.75
N SER A 116 -3.65 2.20 21.80
CA SER A 116 -2.19 2.20 21.94
C SER A 116 -1.50 3.24 21.07
N ILE A 117 -2.24 3.81 20.11
CA ILE A 117 -1.78 4.85 19.18
C ILE A 117 -2.81 5.98 19.16
N VAL A 118 -2.34 7.23 19.13
CA VAL A 118 -3.15 8.42 18.84
C VAL A 118 -2.79 8.91 17.44
N ASN A 119 -3.76 8.89 16.53
CA ASN A 119 -3.67 9.44 15.19
C ASN A 119 -4.38 10.80 15.16
N ASP A 120 -3.59 11.87 15.21
CA ASP A 120 -4.12 13.23 15.19
C ASP A 120 -4.00 13.82 13.79
N VAL A 121 -5.13 13.86 13.09
CA VAL A 121 -5.25 14.43 11.74
C VAL A 121 -4.88 15.91 11.65
N THR A 122 -4.89 16.64 12.76
CA THR A 122 -4.46 18.04 12.81
C THR A 122 -2.95 18.20 13.00
N GLY A 123 -2.22 17.09 13.24
CA GLY A 123 -0.78 17.08 13.39
C GLY A 123 -0.28 17.68 14.70
N PHE A 124 -1.00 17.48 15.82
CA PHE A 124 -0.61 17.94 17.16
C PHE A 124 -0.53 19.45 17.33
N THR A 125 -1.43 20.18 16.66
CA THR A 125 -1.52 21.63 16.80
C THR A 125 -2.22 22.08 18.08
N ASP A 126 -3.00 21.21 18.74
CA ASP A 126 -3.58 21.47 20.06
C ASP A 126 -2.54 21.21 21.18
N PRO A 127 -2.14 22.24 21.96
CA PRO A 127 -1.22 22.08 23.08
C PRO A 127 -1.68 21.07 24.13
N LYS A 128 -3.00 20.89 24.32
CA LYS A 128 -3.55 19.90 25.26
C LYS A 128 -3.31 18.48 24.78
N MET A 129 -3.39 18.24 23.46
CA MET A 129 -3.06 16.95 22.86
C MET A 129 -1.58 16.62 23.06
N VAL A 130 -0.69 17.61 22.83
CA VAL A 130 0.75 17.49 23.08
C VAL A 130 1.05 17.16 24.54
N GLU A 131 0.47 17.90 25.48
CA GLU A 131 0.64 17.64 26.92
C GLU A 131 0.18 16.22 27.30
N PHE A 132 -0.95 15.79 26.75
CA PHE A 132 -1.48 14.45 26.99
C PHE A 132 -0.52 13.36 26.50
N VAL A 133 -0.07 13.41 25.23
CA VAL A 133 0.78 12.35 24.68
C VAL A 133 2.18 12.33 25.29
N ALA A 134 2.69 13.48 25.75
CA ALA A 134 3.95 13.57 26.49
C ALA A 134 3.90 12.82 27.84
N LYS A 135 2.74 12.82 28.51
CA LYS A 135 2.53 12.16 29.81
C LYS A 135 2.14 10.69 29.73
N ASN A 136 1.89 10.17 28.53
CA ASN A 136 1.47 8.79 28.29
C ASN A 136 2.50 8.05 27.45
N THR A 137 2.31 6.74 27.22
CA THR A 137 3.25 5.89 26.45
C THR A 137 2.75 5.52 25.05
N CYS A 138 1.58 6.01 24.64
CA CYS A 138 0.98 5.70 23.33
C CYS A 138 1.87 6.13 22.15
N GLY A 139 1.79 5.41 21.04
CA GLY A 139 2.36 5.86 19.78
C GLY A 139 1.61 7.09 19.27
N VAL A 140 2.25 7.91 18.45
CA VAL A 140 1.62 9.11 17.86
C VAL A 140 1.84 9.13 16.36
N ILE A 141 0.80 9.48 15.60
CA ILE A 141 0.89 9.71 14.16
C ILE A 141 0.67 11.20 13.89
N ILE A 142 1.69 11.87 13.38
CA ILE A 142 1.63 13.27 12.96
C ILE A 142 1.16 13.29 11.50
N VAL A 143 -0.04 13.82 11.27
CA VAL A 143 -0.59 13.98 9.92
C VAL A 143 -0.41 15.42 9.44
N HIS A 144 0.05 15.60 8.20
CA HIS A 144 -0.05 16.89 7.52
C HIS A 144 -1.44 17.04 6.86
N ALA A 145 -2.42 17.55 7.61
CA ALA A 145 -3.61 18.12 7.00
C ALA A 145 -3.22 19.45 6.32
N GLY A 146 -3.35 19.53 4.99
CA GLY A 146 -3.15 20.80 4.29
C GLY A 146 -4.18 21.85 4.73
N GLU A 147 -3.97 23.11 4.34
CA GLU A 147 -5.00 24.14 4.52
C GLU A 147 -6.25 23.73 3.72
N VAL A 148 -7.39 23.57 4.40
CA VAL A 148 -8.68 23.36 3.73
C VAL A 148 -9.02 24.69 3.07
N SER A 149 -8.80 24.81 1.76
CA SER A 149 -9.31 25.97 1.05
C SER A 149 -10.84 25.87 1.02
N GLU A 150 -11.53 26.73 1.77
CA GLU A 150 -12.98 26.96 1.61
C GLU A 150 -13.33 27.58 0.25
N GLN A 151 -12.32 27.94 -0.55
CA GLN A 151 -12.52 28.43 -1.91
C GLN A 151 -13.01 27.29 -2.81
N PRO A 152 -14.08 27.49 -3.59
CA PRO A 152 -14.46 26.53 -4.63
C PRO A 152 -13.25 26.26 -5.51
N ALA A 153 -13.08 25.00 -5.93
CA ALA A 153 -11.96 24.56 -6.77
C ALA A 153 -11.66 25.64 -7.81
N ARG A 154 -10.53 26.37 -7.64
CA ARG A 154 -10.16 27.40 -8.60
C ARG A 154 -10.16 26.74 -9.97
N ALA A 155 -10.88 27.33 -10.92
CA ALA A 155 -10.80 26.95 -12.31
C ALA A 155 -9.32 26.78 -12.66
N ARG A 156 -8.96 25.59 -13.15
CA ARG A 156 -7.63 25.15 -13.57
C ARG A 156 -6.61 26.29 -13.58
N THR A 157 -5.76 26.36 -12.55
CA THR A 157 -4.68 27.34 -12.52
C THR A 157 -3.84 27.14 -13.77
N ALA A 158 -3.76 28.18 -14.61
CA ALA A 158 -2.89 28.18 -15.77
C ALA A 158 -1.45 27.94 -15.26
N VAL A 159 -0.83 26.87 -15.73
CA VAL A 159 0.58 26.58 -15.48
C VAL A 159 1.37 27.77 -16.02
N GLN A 160 2.16 28.42 -15.17
CA GLN A 160 3.03 29.52 -15.59
C GLN A 160 4.11 28.95 -16.50
N LEU A 161 4.13 29.43 -17.75
CA LEU A 161 5.02 29.01 -18.80
C LEU A 161 6.40 29.61 -18.57
N ASP A 162 7.44 28.77 -18.56
CA ASP A 162 8.82 29.23 -18.72
C ASP A 162 9.02 29.62 -20.20
N THR A 163 9.05 30.92 -20.48
CA THR A 163 9.18 31.47 -21.83
C THR A 163 10.64 31.59 -22.29
N SER A 164 11.61 31.17 -21.47
CA SER A 164 13.04 31.33 -21.76
C SER A 164 13.50 30.59 -23.02
N ALA A 165 13.02 29.36 -23.24
CA ALA A 165 13.37 28.58 -24.42
C ALA A 165 12.68 29.11 -25.69
N ALA A 166 11.43 29.58 -25.59
CA ALA A 166 10.69 30.14 -26.72
C ALA A 166 11.26 31.50 -27.16
N ALA A 167 11.69 32.33 -26.20
CA ALA A 167 12.37 33.58 -26.46
C ALA A 167 13.73 33.36 -27.14
N PHE A 168 14.51 32.37 -26.67
CA PHE A 168 15.80 32.02 -27.27
C PHE A 168 15.68 31.51 -28.71
N VAL A 169 14.67 30.67 -28.99
CA VAL A 169 14.44 30.16 -30.36
C VAL A 169 13.91 31.27 -31.28
N ALA A 170 13.07 32.17 -30.79
CA ALA A 170 12.59 33.32 -31.57
C ALA A 170 13.71 34.32 -31.89
N GLU A 171 14.63 34.55 -30.95
CA GLU A 171 15.82 35.38 -31.16
C GLU A 171 16.75 34.75 -32.21
N ARG A 172 17.00 33.44 -32.12
CA ARG A 172 17.80 32.70 -33.13
C ARG A 172 17.16 32.67 -34.51
N ALA A 173 15.82 32.56 -34.59
CA ALA A 173 15.10 32.61 -35.85
C ALA A 173 15.20 33.99 -36.51
N ARG A 174 15.11 35.07 -35.71
CA ARG A 174 15.32 36.44 -36.20
C ARG A 174 16.75 36.68 -36.68
N GLU A 175 17.75 36.21 -35.94
CA GLU A 175 19.16 36.30 -36.35
C GLU A 175 19.40 35.59 -37.69
N ALA A 176 18.80 34.41 -37.88
CA ALA A 176 18.91 33.63 -39.13
C ALA A 176 18.17 34.29 -40.30
N GLU A 177 17.00 34.91 -40.06
CA GLU A 177 16.28 35.67 -41.09
C GLU A 177 17.01 36.95 -41.50
N GLU A 178 17.61 37.66 -40.53
CA GLU A 178 18.43 38.85 -40.78
C GLU A 178 19.72 38.48 -41.56
N GLU A 179 20.38 37.35 -41.23
CA GLU A 179 21.51 36.83 -42.02
C GLU A 179 21.10 36.40 -43.44
N ALA A 180 19.95 35.73 -43.60
CA ALA A 180 19.43 35.34 -44.90
C ALA A 180 19.02 36.53 -45.77
N ALA A 181 18.48 37.60 -45.16
CA ALA A 181 18.16 38.85 -45.83
C ALA A 181 19.44 39.62 -46.23
N ALA A 182 20.46 39.64 -45.37
CA ALA A 182 21.76 40.24 -45.68
C ALA A 182 22.47 39.52 -46.84
N ALA A 183 22.41 38.18 -46.88
CA ALA A 183 22.98 37.37 -47.96
C ALA A 183 22.33 37.61 -49.34
N LYS A 184 21.03 37.96 -49.37
CA LYS A 184 20.30 38.29 -50.61
C LYS A 184 20.57 39.71 -51.13
N SER A 185 21.18 40.59 -50.33
CA SER A 185 21.40 42.01 -50.68
C SER A 185 22.72 42.33 -51.40
N GLY A 186 23.56 41.32 -51.69
CA GLY A 186 24.71 41.49 -52.59
C GLY A 186 25.76 42.52 -52.15
N LYS A 187 26.05 42.66 -50.85
CA LYS A 187 27.21 43.42 -50.36
C LYS A 187 28.23 42.51 -49.67
N ALA A 188 29.20 42.03 -50.44
CA ALA A 188 30.44 41.51 -49.89
C ALA A 188 31.27 42.65 -49.27
N LYS A 189 31.69 42.51 -48.01
CA LYS A 189 32.93 43.14 -47.51
C LYS A 189 33.54 42.37 -46.33
N ARG A 190 34.83 42.03 -46.50
CA ARG A 190 35.78 41.46 -45.53
C ARG A 190 35.99 42.37 -44.31
N ALA A 191 36.15 41.80 -43.10
CA ALA A 191 37.34 41.97 -42.22
C ALA A 191 37.17 41.41 -40.78
N ARG A 192 37.86 40.28 -40.51
CA ARG A 192 38.77 39.96 -39.39
C ARG A 192 38.64 40.68 -38.02
N GLY A 193 38.54 39.90 -36.92
CA GLY A 193 38.97 40.32 -35.56
C GLY A 193 38.60 39.37 -34.41
N LYS A 194 39.61 38.80 -33.73
CA LYS A 194 39.55 37.82 -32.62
C LYS A 194 38.92 38.35 -31.30
N ARG A 195 38.29 37.44 -30.53
CA ARG A 195 38.54 37.12 -29.08
C ARG A 195 37.57 36.02 -28.61
N THR A 196 37.97 34.75 -28.57
CA THR A 196 38.39 33.95 -27.39
C THR A 196 37.47 33.99 -26.16
N GLY A 197 36.72 32.90 -25.97
CA GLY A 197 36.16 32.45 -24.69
C GLY A 197 35.93 30.93 -24.75
N LYS A 198 36.80 30.16 -24.11
CA LYS A 198 36.68 28.71 -23.91
C LYS A 198 35.42 28.40 -23.11
N LEU A 199 34.66 27.38 -23.51
CA LEU A 199 34.05 26.38 -22.61
C LEU A 199 33.67 25.18 -23.47
N GLY A 200 34.43 24.10 -23.32
CA GLY A 200 34.07 22.79 -23.86
C GLY A 200 33.01 22.15 -22.99
N ALA A 201 31.98 21.60 -23.63
CA ALA A 201 31.19 20.51 -23.10
C ALA A 201 30.54 19.81 -24.31
N THR A 202 31.13 18.69 -24.68
CA THR A 202 30.51 17.64 -25.51
C THR A 202 29.17 17.23 -24.90
N PHE A 203 28.07 17.46 -25.63
CA PHE A 203 26.78 16.84 -25.28
C PHE A 203 26.73 15.45 -25.89
N VAL A 204 26.90 14.46 -25.03
CA VAL A 204 26.55 13.05 -25.27
C VAL A 204 25.03 12.94 -25.21
N GLN A 205 24.39 12.41 -26.25
CA GLN A 205 23.00 11.97 -26.18
C GLN A 205 22.93 10.70 -25.32
N PRO A 206 22.03 10.60 -24.32
CA PRO A 206 21.78 9.32 -23.67
C PRO A 206 20.88 8.46 -24.58
N GLN A 207 21.39 7.30 -25.00
CA GLN A 207 20.57 6.24 -25.61
C GLN A 207 19.65 5.60 -24.56
N LEU A 208 18.42 5.28 -24.98
CA LEU A 208 17.44 4.51 -24.20
C LEU A 208 17.82 3.02 -24.21
N PRO A 209 17.63 2.26 -23.12
CA PRO A 209 18.14 0.91 -23.00
C PRO A 209 17.09 -0.11 -23.47
N PHE A 210 17.13 -0.48 -24.75
CA PHE A 210 16.56 -1.74 -25.20
C PHE A 210 17.44 -2.36 -26.29
N GLY A 211 18.05 -3.50 -25.97
CA GLY A 211 18.49 -4.50 -26.93
C GLY A 211 20.01 -4.67 -27.11
N GLU A 212 20.65 -5.38 -26.18
CA GLU A 212 21.79 -6.23 -26.55
C GLU A 212 21.38 -7.69 -26.34
N ALA A 213 21.06 -8.38 -27.44
CA ALA A 213 21.30 -9.81 -27.54
C ALA A 213 21.43 -10.19 -29.03
N PHE A 214 22.48 -10.94 -29.31
CA PHE A 214 22.82 -11.63 -30.55
C PHE A 214 23.57 -10.82 -31.61
N GLY A 215 24.90 -10.96 -31.53
CA GLY A 215 25.83 -10.57 -32.59
C GLY A 215 25.69 -11.47 -33.82
N ALA A 216 26.13 -10.94 -34.95
CA ALA A 216 26.30 -11.68 -36.18
C ALA A 216 27.65 -11.32 -36.80
N GLU A 217 28.45 -12.36 -37.03
CA GLU A 217 29.58 -12.36 -37.95
C GLU A 217 29.08 -12.39 -39.41
N GLU A 218 29.98 -11.86 -40.24
CA GLU A 218 30.14 -11.80 -41.70
C GLU A 218 29.25 -12.58 -42.69
N LYS A 219 28.98 -11.87 -43.83
CA LYS A 219 28.89 -12.30 -45.26
C LYS A 219 27.77 -13.31 -45.59
N GLU A 220 27.11 -13.34 -46.75
CA GLU A 220 27.43 -12.99 -48.13
C GLU A 220 26.10 -12.94 -48.93
N ALA A 221 26.18 -12.55 -50.20
CA ALA A 221 25.10 -12.24 -51.13
C ALA A 221 24.13 -13.40 -51.49
N ALA A 222 22.90 -13.07 -51.92
CA ALA A 222 22.16 -13.73 -53.02
C ALA A 222 20.79 -13.08 -53.31
N PRO A 223 20.16 -13.35 -54.50
CA PRO A 223 19.13 -12.53 -55.12
C PRO A 223 17.73 -13.21 -55.24
N SER A 224 16.86 -12.58 -56.04
CA SER A 224 15.69 -13.10 -56.81
C SER A 224 14.29 -13.21 -56.18
N ALA A 225 13.38 -12.59 -56.94
CA ALA A 225 11.95 -12.80 -57.17
C ALA A 225 11.30 -14.12 -56.73
N GLU A 226 10.03 -14.09 -56.32
CA GLU A 226 8.88 -14.45 -57.18
C GLU A 226 7.54 -14.29 -56.45
N ALA A 227 6.46 -14.45 -57.22
CA ALA A 227 5.14 -13.87 -57.07
C ALA A 227 4.09 -14.72 -56.31
N ALA A 228 3.04 -14.00 -55.85
CA ALA A 228 1.61 -14.35 -55.94
C ALA A 228 1.02 -15.47 -55.04
N PRO A 229 -0.33 -15.62 -54.98
CA PRO A 229 -1.38 -14.60 -54.85
C PRO A 229 -2.45 -14.99 -53.80
N ALA A 230 -3.42 -14.11 -53.53
CA ALA A 230 -4.73 -14.51 -53.01
C ALA A 230 -5.82 -13.60 -53.60
N ALA A 231 -6.93 -14.22 -53.96
CA ALA A 231 -7.97 -13.73 -54.86
C ALA A 231 -9.33 -13.58 -54.17
N HIS A 232 -10.24 -12.95 -54.92
CA HIS A 232 -11.72 -13.03 -54.90
C HIS A 232 -12.53 -12.14 -53.95
N ASP A 233 -13.10 -11.09 -54.57
CA ASP A 233 -14.53 -10.81 -54.77
C ASP A 233 -15.54 -11.24 -53.69
N GLU A 234 -16.35 -10.28 -53.23
CA GLU A 234 -17.75 -10.16 -53.68
C GLU A 234 -18.40 -8.86 -53.14
N VAL A 235 -19.15 -8.20 -54.04
CA VAL A 235 -20.14 -7.13 -53.76
C VAL A 235 -21.50 -7.68 -54.19
N PRO A 236 -22.61 -7.18 -53.62
CA PRO A 236 -23.57 -6.57 -54.54
C PRO A 236 -24.12 -5.23 -54.04
N ALA A 237 -24.30 -4.35 -55.03
CA ALA A 237 -25.05 -3.11 -54.97
C ALA A 237 -26.54 -3.39 -55.24
N ASP A 238 -27.41 -2.43 -54.93
CA ASP A 238 -28.65 -2.29 -55.68
C ASP A 238 -29.16 -0.85 -55.67
N GLY A 239 -29.80 -0.45 -56.78
CA GLY A 239 -30.55 0.82 -56.88
C GLY A 239 -30.31 1.64 -58.14
N ALA A 240 -30.61 1.06 -59.30
CA ALA A 240 -30.61 1.66 -60.63
C ALA A 240 -31.58 2.86 -60.82
N VAL A 241 -31.39 3.64 -61.90
CA VAL A 241 -32.21 3.55 -63.13
C VAL A 241 -31.96 4.76 -64.07
N SER A 242 -31.54 4.42 -65.29
CA SER A 242 -31.76 5.02 -66.63
C SER A 242 -31.64 6.54 -66.85
N GLY A 243 -31.08 7.06 -67.95
CA GLY A 243 -30.71 6.43 -69.22
C GLY A 243 -30.86 7.44 -70.37
N GLN A 244 -29.87 7.39 -71.27
CA GLN A 244 -29.94 7.63 -72.72
C GLN A 244 -29.89 9.05 -73.34
N ASP A 245 -28.84 9.18 -74.16
CA ASP A 245 -28.77 9.63 -75.55
C ASP A 245 -28.60 11.13 -75.93
N ALA A 246 -27.32 11.45 -76.22
CA ALA A 246 -26.71 12.17 -77.37
C ALA A 246 -27.64 12.80 -78.45
N PRO A 247 -27.24 13.88 -79.18
CA PRO A 247 -25.91 14.01 -79.80
C PRO A 247 -25.30 15.41 -80.03
N ALA A 248 -23.99 15.36 -80.34
CA ALA A 248 -23.19 16.16 -81.28
C ALA A 248 -23.48 17.66 -81.55
N GLY A 249 -22.42 18.48 -81.48
CA GLY A 249 -22.26 19.62 -82.39
C GLY A 249 -21.66 20.90 -81.81
N ALA A 250 -20.32 20.94 -81.77
CA ALA A 250 -19.47 22.07 -82.16
C ALA A 250 -19.70 23.50 -81.62
N GLN A 251 -18.60 24.00 -81.02
CA GLN A 251 -18.03 25.35 -81.12
C GLN A 251 -18.43 26.42 -80.08
N GLY A 252 -17.45 26.73 -79.22
CA GLY A 252 -16.99 28.10 -79.05
C GLY A 252 -17.35 28.80 -77.75
N ALA A 253 -16.58 28.54 -76.68
CA ALA A 253 -16.49 29.46 -75.54
C ALA A 253 -15.20 29.28 -74.71
N ASP A 254 -14.03 29.18 -75.36
CA ASP A 254 -12.69 29.10 -74.73
C ASP A 254 -12.26 30.38 -73.97
N GLY A 255 -13.19 31.24 -73.57
CA GLY A 255 -12.93 32.49 -72.84
C GLY A 255 -13.53 32.57 -71.44
N GLN A 256 -14.50 31.71 -71.10
CA GLN A 256 -15.21 31.77 -69.80
C GLN A 256 -14.76 30.69 -68.81
N GLU A 257 -14.29 29.52 -69.26
CA GLU A 257 -13.81 28.46 -68.34
C GLU A 257 -12.47 28.80 -67.67
N ALA A 258 -11.52 29.41 -68.38
CA ALA A 258 -10.24 29.81 -67.78
C ALA A 258 -10.41 30.92 -66.72
N SER A 259 -11.36 31.83 -66.91
CA SER A 259 -11.70 32.89 -65.94
C SER A 259 -12.33 32.29 -64.67
N LEU A 260 -13.21 31.29 -64.82
CA LEU A 260 -13.89 30.64 -63.70
C LEU A 260 -12.95 29.73 -62.91
N VAL A 261 -12.03 29.02 -63.57
CA VAL A 261 -11.02 28.18 -62.90
C VAL A 261 -9.98 29.01 -62.15
N VAL A 262 -9.58 30.18 -62.68
CA VAL A 262 -8.68 31.11 -61.98
C VAL A 262 -9.37 31.78 -60.80
N ASP A 263 -10.65 32.14 -60.91
CA ASP A 263 -11.42 32.69 -59.79
C ASP A 263 -11.74 31.64 -58.72
N GLU A 264 -11.97 30.40 -59.11
CA GLU A 264 -12.21 29.29 -58.19
C GLU A 264 -10.93 28.86 -57.47
N LEU A 265 -9.79 28.81 -58.16
CA LEU A 265 -8.47 28.61 -57.56
C LEU A 265 -8.09 29.78 -56.65
N ALA A 266 -8.34 31.03 -57.06
CA ALA A 266 -8.14 32.21 -56.23
C ALA A 266 -9.11 32.25 -55.04
N ALA A 267 -10.32 31.70 -55.16
CA ALA A 267 -11.26 31.54 -54.06
C ALA A 267 -10.85 30.40 -53.11
N VAL A 268 -10.33 29.28 -53.62
CA VAL A 268 -9.73 28.19 -52.81
C VAL A 268 -8.49 28.70 -52.08
N MET A 269 -7.62 29.47 -52.74
CA MET A 269 -6.43 30.05 -52.12
C MET A 269 -6.78 31.14 -51.10
N ARG A 270 -7.80 31.98 -51.35
CA ARG A 270 -8.33 32.91 -50.34
C ARG A 270 -8.98 32.18 -49.15
N ARG A 271 -9.72 31.10 -49.39
CA ARG A 271 -10.27 30.24 -48.32
C ARG A 271 -9.17 29.54 -47.51
N SER A 272 -8.07 29.14 -48.16
CA SER A 272 -6.91 28.52 -47.52
C SER A 272 -6.05 29.55 -46.76
N ALA A 273 -5.85 30.75 -47.30
CA ALA A 273 -5.16 31.86 -46.65
C ALA A 273 -5.94 32.40 -45.43
N LEU A 274 -7.27 32.51 -45.54
CA LEU A 274 -8.15 32.80 -44.40
C LEU A 274 -8.15 31.65 -43.37
N ARG A 275 -7.97 30.39 -43.81
CA ARG A 275 -7.73 29.25 -42.90
C ARG A 275 -6.36 29.33 -42.23
N ALA A 276 -5.33 29.85 -42.90
CA ALA A 276 -4.00 30.02 -42.34
C ALA A 276 -3.92 31.19 -41.33
N GLU A 277 -4.66 32.28 -41.58
CA GLU A 277 -4.80 33.40 -40.62
C GLU A 277 -5.75 33.07 -39.45
N ALA A 278 -6.75 32.20 -39.67
CA ALA A 278 -7.64 31.69 -38.62
C ALA A 278 -7.07 30.48 -37.86
N TYR A 279 -6.05 29.81 -38.38
CA TYR A 279 -5.29 28.78 -37.66
C TYR A 279 -4.22 29.47 -36.83
N VAL A 280 -4.65 30.22 -35.82
CA VAL A 280 -3.84 30.27 -34.60
C VAL A 280 -3.71 28.82 -34.18
N SER A 281 -2.54 28.23 -34.38
CA SER A 281 -2.23 26.91 -33.84
C SER A 281 -2.46 26.97 -32.34
N THR A 282 -3.63 26.53 -31.89
CA THR A 282 -3.90 26.26 -30.48
C THR A 282 -3.07 25.08 -30.00
N TYR A 283 -2.44 24.36 -30.94
CA TYR A 283 -1.37 23.40 -30.69
C TYR A 283 -0.09 24.14 -30.29
N GLN A 284 -0.07 24.61 -29.05
CA GLN A 284 1.17 24.76 -28.31
C GLN A 284 1.56 23.36 -27.83
N PRO A 285 2.81 22.89 -28.05
CA PRO A 285 3.28 21.67 -27.42
C PRO A 285 3.32 21.93 -25.91
N ARG A 286 2.22 21.65 -25.22
CA ARG A 286 2.19 21.64 -23.76
C ARG A 286 3.04 20.45 -23.34
N ARG A 287 4.29 20.73 -22.96
CA ARG A 287 5.11 19.72 -22.30
C ARG A 287 4.42 19.39 -20.98
N PHE A 288 3.86 18.18 -20.90
CA PHE A 288 3.27 17.70 -19.66
C PHE A 288 4.37 17.65 -18.59
N THR A 289 4.29 18.55 -17.63
CA THR A 289 5.17 18.62 -16.48
C THR A 289 4.29 18.70 -15.24
N LEU A 290 4.58 17.85 -14.26
CA LEU A 290 3.99 18.01 -12.94
C LEU A 290 4.52 19.30 -12.31
N PRO A 291 3.81 19.86 -11.31
CA PRO A 291 4.34 20.94 -10.49
C PRO A 291 5.74 20.60 -9.96
N ASP A 292 6.55 21.64 -9.70
CA ASP A 292 7.83 21.45 -9.01
C ASP A 292 7.61 20.73 -7.68
N SER A 293 8.46 19.75 -7.36
CA SER A 293 8.33 19.01 -6.12
C SER A 293 8.80 19.82 -4.91
N ALA A 294 9.72 20.77 -5.09
CA ALA A 294 10.30 21.50 -3.98
C ALA A 294 9.28 22.26 -3.12
N PRO A 295 8.27 22.99 -3.65
CA PRO A 295 7.29 23.70 -2.84
C PRO A 295 6.43 22.78 -1.97
N ILE A 296 5.83 21.75 -2.55
CA ILE A 296 4.96 20.81 -1.82
C ILE A 296 5.76 20.01 -0.79
N MET A 297 6.95 19.53 -1.16
CA MET A 297 7.79 18.75 -0.25
C MET A 297 8.33 19.61 0.89
N ARG A 298 8.71 20.88 0.63
CA ARG A 298 9.12 21.82 1.69
C ARG A 298 7.99 22.06 2.69
N ARG A 299 6.75 22.25 2.21
CA ARG A 299 5.57 22.43 3.06
C ARG A 299 5.32 21.20 3.93
N VAL A 300 5.23 20.02 3.30
CA VAL A 300 4.92 18.77 4.00
C VAL A 300 6.03 18.35 4.96
N MET A 301 7.26 18.22 4.46
CA MET A 301 8.39 17.76 5.29
C MET A 301 8.77 18.79 6.36
N GLY A 302 8.63 20.09 6.07
CA GLY A 302 8.86 21.16 7.05
C GLY A 302 7.93 21.02 8.25
N PHE A 303 6.63 21.00 8.01
CA PHE A 303 5.63 20.81 9.05
C PHE A 303 5.84 19.52 9.85
N LEU A 304 6.01 18.37 9.18
CA LEU A 304 6.19 17.09 9.87
C LEU A 304 7.46 17.08 10.74
N SER A 305 8.55 17.68 10.25
CA SER A 305 9.80 17.79 11.01
C SER A 305 9.65 18.71 12.21
N ASP A 306 8.95 19.83 12.05
CA ASP A 306 8.77 20.81 13.12
C ASP A 306 7.83 20.28 14.21
N GLN A 307 6.73 19.61 13.84
CA GLN A 307 5.85 18.95 14.81
C GLN A 307 6.57 17.81 15.54
N ALA A 308 7.34 16.98 14.83
CA ALA A 308 8.10 15.91 15.48
C ALA A 308 9.14 16.47 16.48
N ARG A 309 9.84 17.56 16.12
CA ARG A 309 10.75 18.26 17.06
C ARG A 309 10.00 18.85 18.25
N ALA A 310 8.81 19.41 18.04
CA ALA A 310 7.99 19.96 19.11
C ALA A 310 7.56 18.87 20.11
N LEU A 311 7.09 17.71 19.62
CA LEU A 311 6.76 16.56 20.46
C LEU A 311 7.97 16.04 21.24
N VAL A 312 9.13 15.92 20.60
CA VAL A 312 10.38 15.52 21.28
C VAL A 312 10.78 16.51 22.37
N ARG A 313 10.68 17.82 22.12
CA ARG A 313 10.93 18.86 23.13
C ARG A 313 9.92 18.81 24.28
N ALA A 314 8.68 18.41 24.01
CA ALA A 314 7.66 18.21 25.03
C ALA A 314 7.85 16.92 25.86
N GLY A 315 8.79 16.05 25.48
CA GLY A 315 9.11 14.81 26.20
C GLY A 315 8.58 13.53 25.55
N VAL A 316 7.99 13.59 24.36
CA VAL A 316 7.62 12.38 23.60
C VAL A 316 8.88 11.75 23.02
N SER A 317 9.15 10.49 23.37
CA SER A 317 10.30 9.77 22.82
C SER A 317 10.21 9.63 21.30
N ARG A 318 11.35 9.75 20.61
CA ARG A 318 11.45 9.69 19.14
C ARG A 318 10.88 8.39 18.57
N ASP A 319 11.12 7.26 19.25
CA ASP A 319 10.65 5.92 18.86
C ASP A 319 9.14 5.73 19.03
N ARG A 320 8.40 6.74 19.50
CA ARG A 320 6.92 6.75 19.56
C ARG A 320 6.28 7.54 18.42
N ILE A 321 7.07 8.22 17.60
CA ILE A 321 6.55 9.14 16.58
C ILE A 321 6.53 8.45 15.21
N CYS A 322 5.37 8.44 14.56
CA CYS A 322 5.15 8.09 13.17
C CYS A 322 4.68 9.35 12.40
N ILE A 323 4.99 9.44 11.11
CA ILE A 323 4.62 10.57 10.26
C ILE A 323 3.75 10.13 9.08
N ASP A 324 2.79 10.97 8.71
CA ASP A 324 1.91 10.80 7.55
C ASP A 324 1.88 12.10 6.73
N PRO A 325 2.23 12.08 5.42
CA PRO A 325 2.12 13.26 4.57
C PRO A 325 0.68 13.74 4.34
N GLY A 326 -0.32 12.98 4.77
CA GLY A 326 -1.72 13.32 4.70
C GLY A 326 -2.21 13.44 3.26
N ALA A 327 -1.92 12.45 2.41
CA ALA A 327 -2.37 12.45 1.02
C ALA A 327 -3.88 12.75 0.92
N GLY A 328 -4.32 13.58 -0.02
CA GLY A 328 -5.73 13.98 -0.16
C GLY A 328 -6.29 14.96 0.88
N PHE A 329 -5.50 15.41 1.87
CA PHE A 329 -5.89 16.48 2.79
C PHE A 329 -5.33 17.82 2.33
N GLY A 330 -6.19 18.69 1.76
CA GLY A 330 -5.83 20.04 1.31
C GLY A 330 -4.79 20.05 0.18
N LYS A 331 -4.78 19.00 -0.66
CA LYS A 331 -3.80 18.77 -1.73
C LYS A 331 -4.52 18.41 -3.03
N SER A 332 -3.98 18.90 -4.14
CA SER A 332 -4.42 18.51 -5.48
C SER A 332 -3.91 17.11 -5.84
N ALA A 333 -4.55 16.46 -6.83
CA ALA A 333 -4.10 15.15 -7.30
C ALA A 333 -2.64 15.16 -7.81
N ASN A 334 -2.20 16.26 -8.44
CA ASN A 334 -0.83 16.42 -8.90
C ASN A 334 0.16 16.52 -7.72
N GLU A 335 -0.19 17.25 -6.66
CA GLU A 335 0.61 17.32 -5.44
C GLU A 335 0.70 15.95 -4.74
N ASP A 336 -0.42 15.22 -4.66
CA ASP A 336 -0.43 13.87 -4.09
C ASP A 336 0.47 12.92 -4.88
N VAL A 337 0.44 12.96 -6.22
CA VAL A 337 1.36 12.17 -7.06
C VAL A 337 2.82 12.52 -6.79
N ILE A 338 3.16 13.79 -6.64
CA ILE A 338 4.52 14.22 -6.28
C ILE A 338 4.92 13.66 -4.91
N ILE A 339 4.04 13.76 -3.90
CA ILE A 339 4.30 13.23 -2.57
C ILE A 339 4.58 11.73 -2.64
N GLN A 340 3.79 10.96 -3.39
CA GLN A 340 4.02 9.52 -3.53
C GLN A 340 5.36 9.22 -4.23
N ARG A 341 5.72 9.98 -5.27
CA ARG A 341 7.02 9.86 -5.97
C ARG A 341 8.21 10.21 -5.08
N GLU A 342 8.01 11.08 -4.11
CA GLU A 342 9.05 11.60 -3.23
C GLU A 342 9.04 10.92 -1.84
N THR A 343 8.38 9.75 -1.73
CA THR A 343 8.28 8.94 -0.51
C THR A 343 9.65 8.67 0.12
N ALA A 344 10.67 8.40 -0.68
CA ALA A 344 12.04 8.17 -0.19
C ALA A 344 12.62 9.38 0.55
N LYS A 345 12.30 10.62 0.13
CA LYS A 345 12.71 11.83 0.84
C LYS A 345 12.03 11.92 2.20
N MET A 346 10.75 11.56 2.30
CA MET A 346 10.04 11.54 3.58
C MET A 346 10.57 10.44 4.51
N ALA A 347 10.84 9.25 3.97
CA ALA A 347 11.42 8.13 4.72
C ALA A 347 12.79 8.48 5.33
N SER A 348 13.56 9.35 4.66
CA SER A 348 14.86 9.84 5.12
C SER A 348 14.82 10.71 6.40
N LEU A 349 13.63 11.16 6.83
CA LEU A 349 13.45 11.83 8.13
C LEU A 349 13.69 10.89 9.33
N GLY A 350 13.78 9.57 9.06
CA GLY A 350 14.14 8.55 10.04
C GLY A 350 13.02 8.20 11.03
N TYR A 351 11.79 8.63 10.77
CA TYR A 351 10.59 8.17 11.49
C TYR A 351 9.91 7.04 10.69
N PRO A 352 9.15 6.14 11.35
CA PRO A 352 8.14 5.33 10.69
C PRO A 352 7.23 6.20 9.80
N LEU A 353 7.02 5.77 8.56
CA LEU A 353 6.23 6.50 7.56
C LEU A 353 4.95 5.74 7.21
N LEU A 354 3.80 6.42 7.35
CA LEU A 354 2.48 5.92 6.99
C LEU A 354 2.10 6.34 5.57
N CYS A 355 1.62 5.39 4.76
CA CYS A 355 0.99 5.64 3.47
C CYS A 355 -0.54 5.50 3.59
N ALA A 356 -1.24 6.62 3.67
CA ALA A 356 -2.70 6.67 3.81
C ALA A 356 -3.39 7.21 2.55
N VAL A 357 -3.43 6.38 1.50
CA VAL A 357 -3.96 6.75 0.17
C VAL A 357 -5.26 6.06 -0.22
N SER A 358 -5.68 5.06 0.56
CA SER A 358 -6.76 4.15 0.18
C SER A 358 -8.08 4.84 -0.15
N ARG A 359 -8.60 4.51 -1.33
CA ARG A 359 -9.88 5.00 -1.89
C ARG A 359 -10.00 6.53 -2.03
N LYS A 360 -8.90 7.28 -1.89
CA LYS A 360 -8.92 8.75 -1.99
C LYS A 360 -9.22 9.24 -3.40
N ARG A 361 -9.67 10.49 -3.50
CA ARG A 361 -10.05 11.13 -4.78
C ARG A 361 -8.93 11.12 -5.82
N PHE A 362 -7.68 11.34 -5.39
CA PHE A 362 -6.55 11.32 -6.32
C PHE A 362 -6.29 9.92 -6.89
N ILE A 363 -6.57 8.85 -6.14
CA ILE A 363 -6.49 7.47 -6.65
C ILE A 363 -7.47 7.31 -7.81
N GLY A 364 -8.72 7.73 -7.64
CA GLY A 364 -9.71 7.72 -8.72
C GLY A 364 -9.29 8.55 -9.93
N ALA A 365 -8.67 9.71 -9.70
CA ALA A 365 -8.18 10.57 -10.78
C ALA A 365 -7.03 9.94 -11.58
N VAL A 366 -6.11 9.20 -10.93
CA VAL A 366 -4.99 8.54 -11.63
C VAL A 366 -5.37 7.19 -12.23
N SER A 367 -6.37 6.51 -11.68
CA SER A 367 -6.79 5.19 -12.16
C SER A 367 -7.97 5.22 -13.13
N GLY A 368 -8.67 6.36 -13.23
CA GLY A 368 -9.92 6.46 -14.00
C GLY A 368 -11.11 5.81 -13.32
N VAL A 369 -11.05 5.55 -12.01
CA VAL A 369 -12.12 4.87 -11.25
C VAL A 369 -12.88 5.88 -10.39
N GLU A 370 -14.14 6.14 -10.77
CA GLU A 370 -14.99 7.14 -10.11
C GLU A 370 -15.48 6.69 -8.75
N GLU A 371 -15.94 5.44 -8.61
CA GLU A 371 -16.48 4.93 -7.36
C GLU A 371 -15.38 4.62 -6.35
N ALA A 372 -15.55 5.10 -5.11
CA ALA A 372 -14.51 4.96 -4.09
C ALA A 372 -14.24 3.49 -3.71
N ALA A 373 -15.28 2.66 -3.69
CA ALA A 373 -15.18 1.24 -3.36
C ALA A 373 -14.37 0.44 -4.37
N ASP A 374 -14.33 0.87 -5.64
CA ASP A 374 -13.67 0.13 -6.73
C ASP A 374 -12.20 0.54 -6.92
N ARG A 375 -11.68 1.44 -6.08
CA ARG A 375 -10.32 1.99 -6.18
C ARG A 375 -9.24 1.12 -5.53
N ASP A 376 -9.57 -0.07 -5.03
CA ASP A 376 -8.63 -0.87 -4.24
C ASP A 376 -7.44 -1.37 -5.07
N ALA A 377 -7.64 -1.86 -6.30
CA ALA A 377 -6.53 -2.27 -7.16
C ALA A 377 -5.50 -1.14 -7.41
N ALA A 378 -5.99 0.07 -7.66
CA ALA A 378 -5.13 1.25 -7.82
C ALA A 378 -4.48 1.68 -6.51
N THR A 379 -5.20 1.56 -5.39
CA THR A 379 -4.65 1.75 -4.04
C THR A 379 -3.47 0.82 -3.80
N PHE A 380 -3.59 -0.45 -4.18
CA PHE A 380 -2.55 -1.46 -3.95
C PHE A 380 -1.26 -1.11 -4.69
N GLY A 381 -1.37 -0.69 -5.96
CA GLY A 381 -0.24 -0.25 -6.76
C GLY A 381 0.49 0.97 -6.17
N VAL A 382 -0.25 1.97 -5.67
CA VAL A 382 0.35 3.14 -5.03
C VAL A 382 0.99 2.78 -3.69
N CYS A 383 0.33 1.95 -2.87
CA CYS A 383 0.87 1.46 -1.61
C CYS A 383 2.17 0.66 -1.82
N LEU A 384 2.24 -0.20 -2.85
CA LEU A 384 3.46 -0.92 -3.20
C LEU A 384 4.61 0.03 -3.56
N GLY A 385 4.34 1.02 -4.41
CA GLY A 385 5.32 2.05 -4.74
C GLY A 385 5.80 2.84 -3.52
N ALA A 386 4.92 3.10 -2.54
CA ALA A 386 5.30 3.74 -1.30
C ALA A 386 6.15 2.82 -0.41
N ILE A 387 5.81 1.53 -0.31
CA ILE A 387 6.57 0.52 0.43
C ILE A 387 7.99 0.40 -0.12
N GLU A 388 8.15 0.25 -1.43
CA GLU A 388 9.46 0.17 -2.09
C GLU A 388 10.30 1.45 -1.90
N ASN A 389 9.64 2.59 -1.66
CA ASN A 389 10.29 3.86 -1.35
C ASN A 389 10.43 4.13 0.17
N GLY A 390 10.16 3.14 1.02
CA GLY A 390 10.44 3.19 2.46
C GLY A 390 9.27 3.54 3.37
N ALA A 391 8.02 3.47 2.88
CA ALA A 391 6.85 3.48 3.76
C ALA A 391 6.82 2.20 4.62
N ASN A 392 6.55 2.38 5.91
CA ASN A 392 6.58 1.30 6.90
C ASN A 392 5.18 0.76 7.21
N ILE A 393 4.15 1.59 7.03
CA ILE A 393 2.77 1.26 7.34
C ILE A 393 1.90 1.70 6.16
N VAL A 394 0.89 0.90 5.82
CA VAL A 394 -0.13 1.23 4.81
C VAL A 394 -1.50 1.24 5.46
N ARG A 395 -2.26 2.32 5.26
CA ARG A 395 -3.62 2.47 5.80
C ARG A 395 -4.64 2.20 4.71
N VAL A 396 -5.37 1.08 4.82
CA VAL A 396 -6.23 0.53 3.76
C VAL A 396 -7.63 0.16 4.26
N HIS A 397 -8.63 0.24 3.36
CA HIS A 397 -9.99 -0.22 3.64
C HIS A 397 -10.15 -1.72 3.33
N ASP A 398 -9.70 -2.17 2.15
CA ASP A 398 -9.69 -3.60 1.80
C ASP A 398 -8.44 -4.29 2.36
N VAL A 399 -8.52 -4.69 3.63
CA VAL A 399 -7.43 -5.40 4.32
C VAL A 399 -7.21 -6.77 3.71
N ALA A 400 -8.27 -7.53 3.42
CA ALA A 400 -8.16 -8.89 2.91
C ALA A 400 -7.47 -8.91 1.53
N GLY A 401 -7.93 -8.06 0.61
CA GLY A 401 -7.31 -7.93 -0.71
C GLY A 401 -5.88 -7.42 -0.62
N PHE A 402 -5.60 -6.44 0.25
CA PHE A 402 -4.23 -5.93 0.40
C PHE A 402 -3.29 -6.94 1.05
N ALA A 403 -3.73 -7.71 2.05
CA ALA A 403 -2.93 -8.76 2.67
C ALA A 403 -2.61 -9.88 1.68
N GLN A 404 -3.60 -10.31 0.88
CA GLN A 404 -3.38 -11.26 -0.21
C GLN A 404 -2.35 -10.74 -1.22
N PHE A 405 -2.53 -9.50 -1.68
CA PHE A 405 -1.60 -8.83 -2.60
C PHE A 405 -0.18 -8.74 -2.01
N LEU A 406 -0.05 -8.27 -0.77
CA LEU A 406 1.23 -8.08 -0.12
C LEU A 406 1.94 -9.41 0.10
N ASN A 407 1.24 -10.45 0.59
CA ASN A 407 1.83 -11.77 0.82
C ASN A 407 2.39 -12.37 -0.48
N GLY A 408 1.67 -12.23 -1.60
CA GLY A 408 2.14 -12.69 -2.91
C GLY A 408 3.35 -11.92 -3.43
N PHE A 409 3.38 -10.60 -3.24
CA PHE A 409 4.56 -9.79 -3.60
C PHE A 409 5.76 -10.10 -2.69
N TRP A 410 5.53 -10.15 -1.37
CA TRP A 410 6.58 -10.25 -0.36
C TRP A 410 7.33 -11.58 -0.43
N SER A 411 6.62 -12.69 -0.68
CA SER A 411 7.23 -14.02 -0.83
C SER A 411 8.21 -14.12 -2.00
N VAL A 412 8.04 -13.28 -3.04
CA VAL A 412 8.94 -13.25 -4.20
C VAL A 412 10.03 -12.19 -4.04
N ALA A 413 9.66 -11.00 -3.55
CA ALA A 413 10.55 -9.85 -3.53
C ALA A 413 11.49 -9.82 -2.31
N ARG A 414 11.11 -10.48 -1.19
CA ARG A 414 11.78 -10.36 0.11
C ARG A 414 11.90 -11.73 0.79
N PRO A 415 12.81 -12.61 0.33
CA PRO A 415 13.04 -13.90 0.97
C PRO A 415 13.57 -13.71 2.39
N GLN A 416 12.73 -14.05 3.37
CA GLN A 416 13.03 -13.87 4.78
C GLN A 416 12.37 -14.98 5.60
N PRO A 417 13.03 -16.15 5.73
CA PRO A 417 12.51 -17.24 6.54
C PRO A 417 12.47 -16.81 8.01
N ARG A 418 11.30 -17.00 8.63
CA ARG A 418 11.06 -16.69 10.03
C ARG A 418 10.95 -17.97 10.84
N ARG A 419 11.52 -17.93 12.03
CA ARG A 419 11.40 -19.00 13.01
C ARG A 419 9.99 -18.96 13.61
N ALA A 420 9.37 -20.12 13.77
CA ALA A 420 8.11 -20.25 14.49
C ALA A 420 8.05 -21.57 15.26
N PHE A 421 7.18 -21.61 16.25
CA PHE A 421 6.91 -22.81 17.04
C PHE A 421 5.48 -23.24 16.88
N VAL A 422 5.28 -24.52 16.60
CA VAL A 422 3.98 -25.18 16.55
C VAL A 422 3.90 -26.18 17.69
N ALA A 423 2.96 -25.97 18.62
CA ALA A 423 2.67 -26.94 19.66
C ALA A 423 1.68 -27.97 19.13
N LEU A 424 2.01 -29.25 19.31
CA LEU A 424 1.21 -30.39 18.91
C LEU A 424 0.61 -31.06 20.13
N GLY A 425 -0.68 -31.41 20.08
CA GLY A 425 -1.37 -32.09 21.19
C GLY A 425 -2.37 -33.14 20.72
N SER A 426 -2.34 -34.34 21.32
CA SER A 426 -3.25 -35.45 20.97
C SER A 426 -3.67 -36.25 22.20
N ASN A 427 -4.97 -36.54 22.36
CA ASN A 427 -5.46 -37.44 23.42
C ASN A 427 -6.42 -38.54 22.93
N MET A 428 -6.62 -38.68 21.61
CA MET A 428 -7.47 -39.71 21.02
C MET A 428 -6.68 -40.66 20.13
N GLY A 429 -7.06 -41.94 20.14
CA GLY A 429 -6.46 -42.96 19.27
C GLY A 429 -4.97 -43.18 19.54
N ASN A 430 -4.18 -43.38 18.48
CA ASN A 430 -2.73 -43.57 18.56
C ASN A 430 -2.02 -42.22 18.72
N ARG A 431 -2.08 -41.66 19.94
CA ARG A 431 -1.67 -40.29 20.27
C ARG A 431 -0.26 -39.92 19.73
N THR A 432 0.74 -40.77 19.95
CA THR A 432 2.12 -40.52 19.50
C THR A 432 2.25 -40.56 17.98
N ASP A 433 1.49 -41.42 17.31
CA ASP A 433 1.54 -41.55 15.85
C ASP A 433 0.83 -40.38 15.17
N ASN A 434 -0.23 -39.86 15.79
CA ASN A 434 -0.86 -38.61 15.35
C ASN A 434 0.12 -37.43 15.41
N ILE A 435 0.92 -37.31 16.47
CA ILE A 435 1.96 -36.26 16.60
C ILE A 435 3.02 -36.41 15.50
N ARG A 436 3.50 -37.63 15.24
CA ARG A 436 4.48 -37.90 14.17
C ARG A 436 3.91 -37.59 12.78
N ALA A 437 2.69 -38.03 12.51
CA ALA A 437 2.00 -37.75 11.25
C ALA A 437 1.79 -36.24 11.04
N ALA A 438 1.42 -35.51 12.09
CA ALA A 438 1.29 -34.06 12.02
C ALA A 438 2.63 -33.37 11.72
N ARG A 439 3.73 -33.80 12.35
CA ARG A 439 5.07 -33.29 12.01
C ARG A 439 5.43 -33.55 10.55
N ASP A 440 5.17 -34.75 10.03
CA ASP A 440 5.45 -35.08 8.63
C ASP A 440 4.65 -34.21 7.66
N LEU A 441 3.36 -34.02 7.92
CA LEU A 441 2.52 -33.14 7.12
C LEU A 441 2.95 -31.67 7.23
N ILE A 442 3.43 -31.21 8.39
CA ILE A 442 4.00 -29.86 8.54
C ILE A 442 5.26 -29.69 7.68
N ALA A 443 6.07 -30.73 7.56
CA ALA A 443 7.27 -30.71 6.71
C ALA A 443 6.94 -30.68 5.20
N GLU A 444 5.71 -31.04 4.82
CA GLU A 444 5.22 -30.96 3.44
C GLU A 444 4.59 -29.60 3.09
N ILE A 445 4.37 -28.71 4.08
CA ILE A 445 3.83 -27.37 3.83
C ILE A 445 4.79 -26.58 2.92
N PRO A 446 4.32 -25.97 1.82
CA PRO A 446 5.17 -25.15 0.96
C PRO A 446 5.89 -24.03 1.71
N LEU A 447 7.13 -23.74 1.29
CA LEU A 447 7.97 -22.68 1.88
C LEU A 447 8.19 -22.83 3.40
N THR A 448 8.02 -24.03 3.93
CA THR A 448 8.16 -24.35 5.35
C THR A 448 9.10 -25.52 5.52
N CYS A 449 9.93 -25.47 6.55
CA CYS A 449 10.87 -26.52 6.90
C CYS A 449 10.81 -26.78 8.40
N VAL A 450 10.64 -28.05 8.78
CA VAL A 450 10.83 -28.49 10.16
C VAL A 450 12.33 -28.53 10.45
N SER A 451 12.77 -27.65 11.35
CA SER A 451 14.19 -27.48 11.67
C SER A 451 14.63 -28.25 12.90
N ASN A 452 13.74 -28.42 13.89
CA ASN A 452 14.00 -29.19 15.09
C ASN A 452 12.68 -29.63 15.74
N CYS A 453 12.75 -30.65 16.60
CA CYS A 453 11.60 -31.23 17.31
C CYS A 453 11.96 -31.50 18.77
N SER A 454 11.02 -31.25 19.67
CA SER A 454 11.12 -31.75 21.05
C SER A 454 10.92 -33.26 21.09
N ARG A 455 11.12 -33.86 22.26
CA ARG A 455 10.56 -35.19 22.56
C ARG A 455 9.04 -35.10 22.68
N ILE A 456 8.38 -36.25 22.70
CA ILE A 456 6.95 -36.37 22.97
C ILE A 456 6.77 -36.58 24.47
N TYR A 457 5.94 -35.76 25.09
CA TYR A 457 5.68 -35.77 26.53
C TYR A 457 4.22 -36.13 26.81
N GLU A 458 3.97 -36.83 27.89
CA GLU A 458 2.63 -37.01 28.43
C GLU A 458 2.31 -35.91 29.42
N SER A 459 1.11 -35.32 29.33
CA SER A 459 0.63 -34.32 30.28
C SER A 459 -0.76 -34.61 30.79
N GLU A 460 -1.05 -34.05 31.97
CA GLU A 460 -2.43 -33.94 32.44
C GLU A 460 -3.26 -33.05 31.49
N PRO A 461 -4.58 -33.28 31.38
CA PRO A 461 -5.45 -32.38 30.64
C PRO A 461 -5.53 -30.98 31.30
N ALA A 462 -5.40 -29.93 30.50
CA ALA A 462 -5.59 -28.55 30.96
C ALA A 462 -7.03 -28.07 30.72
N TYR A 463 -7.53 -27.24 31.65
CA TYR A 463 -8.85 -26.56 31.62
C TYR A 463 -10.09 -27.47 31.73
N GLU A 464 -10.16 -28.54 30.95
CA GLU A 464 -11.15 -29.61 31.09
C GLU A 464 -10.42 -30.88 31.56
N THR A 465 -10.58 -31.23 32.84
CA THR A 465 -9.78 -32.29 33.48
C THR A 465 -10.40 -33.68 33.35
N ARG A 466 -11.70 -33.77 32.98
CA ARG A 466 -12.40 -35.05 32.84
C ARG A 466 -12.21 -35.66 31.46
N GLN A 467 -10.95 -35.95 31.11
CA GLN A 467 -10.57 -36.59 29.86
C GLN A 467 -9.23 -37.34 29.98
N ALA A 468 -8.87 -38.09 28.94
CA ALA A 468 -7.60 -38.82 28.90
C ALA A 468 -6.40 -37.86 28.82
N PRO A 469 -5.22 -38.26 29.36
CA PRO A 469 -3.97 -37.51 29.24
C PRO A 469 -3.59 -37.22 27.78
N PHE A 470 -2.86 -36.13 27.56
CA PHE A 470 -2.40 -35.72 26.23
C PHE A 470 -0.96 -36.17 25.98
N ALA A 471 -0.67 -36.57 24.75
CA ALA A 471 0.69 -36.55 24.20
C ALA A 471 0.92 -35.16 23.58
N ASN A 472 2.01 -34.50 23.96
CA ASN A 472 2.35 -33.17 23.48
C ASN A 472 3.79 -33.12 22.96
N ALA A 473 4.04 -32.27 21.98
CA ALA A 473 5.37 -31.97 21.48
C ALA A 473 5.39 -30.55 20.91
N VAL A 474 6.57 -29.98 20.70
CA VAL A 474 6.73 -28.71 19.99
C VAL A 474 7.68 -28.91 18.81
N VAL A 475 7.28 -28.35 17.68
CA VAL A 475 8.06 -28.38 16.44
C VAL A 475 8.56 -26.97 16.16
N GLU A 476 9.88 -26.83 15.99
CA GLU A 476 10.49 -25.61 15.49
C GLU A 476 10.51 -25.63 13.96
N ILE A 477 9.82 -24.68 13.35
CA ILE A 477 9.79 -24.51 11.90
C ILE A 477 10.48 -23.22 11.49
N LYS A 478 10.99 -23.22 10.26
CA LYS A 478 11.33 -22.00 9.52
C LYS A 478 10.41 -21.89 8.33
N THR A 479 9.74 -20.75 8.18
CA THR A 479 8.75 -20.55 7.11
C THR A 479 8.84 -19.15 6.53
N GLU A 480 8.56 -19.03 5.23
CA GLU A 480 8.32 -17.73 4.56
C GLU A 480 6.83 -17.40 4.45
N LEU A 481 5.93 -18.30 4.88
CA LEU A 481 4.50 -18.04 4.87
C LEU A 481 4.12 -16.94 5.88
N ALA A 482 3.07 -16.19 5.54
CA ALA A 482 2.43 -15.26 6.46
C ALA A 482 1.72 -16.03 7.59
N PRO A 483 1.61 -15.47 8.82
CA PRO A 483 1.07 -16.19 9.97
C PRO A 483 -0.32 -16.81 9.75
N LEU A 484 -1.24 -16.06 9.12
CA LEU A 484 -2.59 -16.53 8.84
C LEU A 484 -2.65 -17.62 7.76
N VAL A 485 -1.76 -17.56 6.77
CA VAL A 485 -1.65 -18.61 5.73
C VAL A 485 -1.11 -19.89 6.34
N LEU A 486 -0.06 -19.79 7.15
CA LEU A 486 0.47 -20.94 7.91
C LEU A 486 -0.61 -21.53 8.82
N LEU A 487 -1.38 -20.71 9.53
CA LEU A 487 -2.46 -21.20 10.37
C LEU A 487 -3.49 -22.00 9.56
N ASP A 488 -3.88 -21.54 8.37
CA ASP A 488 -4.82 -22.25 7.51
C ASP A 488 -4.28 -23.63 7.07
N GLU A 489 -2.98 -23.73 6.78
CA GLU A 489 -2.32 -25.01 6.49
C GLU A 489 -2.32 -25.95 7.72
N LEU A 490 -2.02 -25.42 8.92
CA LEU A 490 -2.07 -26.20 10.16
C LEU A 490 -3.49 -26.72 10.45
N LEU A 491 -4.51 -25.89 10.22
CA LEU A 491 -5.91 -26.29 10.35
C LEU A 491 -6.31 -27.33 9.30
N SER A 492 -5.76 -27.26 8.09
CA SER A 492 -5.95 -28.27 7.05
C SER A 492 -5.39 -29.64 7.47
N ILE A 493 -4.21 -29.65 8.10
CA ILE A 493 -3.59 -30.86 8.66
C ILE A 493 -4.45 -31.46 9.77
N GLU A 494 -5.00 -30.64 10.67
CA GLU A 494 -5.90 -31.15 11.69
C GLU A 494 -7.15 -31.82 11.10
N ASN A 495 -7.72 -31.22 10.06
CA ASN A 495 -8.89 -31.76 9.37
C ASN A 495 -8.56 -33.07 8.64
N SER A 496 -7.40 -33.18 7.99
CA SER A 496 -6.98 -34.40 7.29
C SER A 496 -6.73 -35.56 8.25
N LEU A 497 -6.25 -35.26 9.47
CA LEU A 497 -6.09 -36.22 10.56
C LEU A 497 -7.40 -36.49 11.34
N GLY A 498 -8.52 -35.88 10.95
CA GLY A 498 -9.85 -36.22 11.47
C GLY A 498 -10.30 -35.42 12.70
N ARG A 499 -9.75 -34.22 12.94
CA ARG A 499 -10.25 -33.33 13.99
C ARG A 499 -11.67 -32.82 13.64
N ASN A 500 -12.58 -32.93 14.59
CA ASN A 500 -13.92 -32.36 14.47
C ASN A 500 -13.98 -30.95 15.08
N ARG A 501 -14.18 -29.92 14.24
CA ARG A 501 -14.36 -28.51 14.64
C ARG A 501 -15.81 -28.00 14.50
N THR A 502 -16.78 -28.90 14.34
CA THR A 502 -18.21 -28.51 14.23
C THR A 502 -18.73 -27.91 15.54
N LYS A 503 -19.85 -27.19 15.50
CA LYS A 503 -20.47 -26.55 16.69
C LYS A 503 -20.83 -27.53 17.82
N SER A 504 -20.90 -28.84 17.54
CA SER A 504 -21.14 -29.88 18.54
C SER A 504 -19.88 -30.32 19.28
N ALA A 505 -18.69 -29.93 18.81
CA ALA A 505 -17.43 -30.18 19.49
C ALA A 505 -17.35 -29.36 20.78
N ARG A 506 -16.97 -30.01 21.88
CA ARG A 506 -16.81 -29.34 23.17
C ARG A 506 -15.51 -28.51 23.16
N PRO A 507 -15.54 -27.22 23.59
CA PRO A 507 -14.31 -26.45 23.78
C PRO A 507 -13.34 -27.19 24.71
N ASN A 508 -12.05 -27.20 24.37
CA ASN A 508 -10.99 -27.92 25.10
C ASN A 508 -11.23 -29.43 25.29
N GLY A 509 -12.12 -30.03 24.51
CA GLY A 509 -12.43 -31.45 24.59
C GLY A 509 -11.38 -32.37 23.93
N PRO A 510 -11.68 -33.68 23.90
CA PRO A 510 -10.83 -34.68 23.28
C PRO A 510 -10.65 -34.44 21.77
N ARG A 511 -9.45 -34.68 21.26
CA ARG A 511 -9.08 -34.45 19.86
C ARG A 511 -7.98 -35.39 19.38
N VAL A 512 -8.05 -35.70 18.08
CA VAL A 512 -7.05 -36.53 17.39
C VAL A 512 -5.72 -35.79 17.28
N ILE A 513 -5.75 -34.50 16.95
CA ILE A 513 -4.58 -33.63 16.91
C ILE A 513 -4.99 -32.17 17.06
N ASP A 514 -4.08 -31.37 17.61
CA ASP A 514 -4.14 -29.92 17.78
C ASP A 514 -2.79 -29.34 17.34
N CYS A 515 -2.82 -28.39 16.41
CA CYS A 515 -1.66 -27.74 15.85
C CYS A 515 -1.74 -26.24 16.16
N ASP A 516 -1.26 -25.85 17.33
CA ASP A 516 -1.28 -24.46 17.79
C ASP A 516 0.00 -23.73 17.32
N LEU A 517 -0.14 -22.72 16.46
CA LEU A 517 0.95 -21.78 16.20
C LEU A 517 1.15 -20.89 17.45
N VAL A 518 2.19 -21.15 18.23
CA VAL A 518 2.35 -20.50 19.55
C VAL A 518 3.16 -19.20 19.51
N TRP A 519 4.11 -19.10 18.59
CA TRP A 519 4.97 -17.93 18.43
C TRP A 519 5.61 -17.92 17.03
N MET A 520 5.86 -16.73 16.49
CA MET A 520 6.61 -16.52 15.26
C MET A 520 7.46 -15.24 15.40
N ASP A 521 8.68 -15.29 14.87
CA ASP A 521 9.65 -14.21 14.99
C ASP A 521 9.14 -12.89 14.39
N GLY A 522 9.25 -11.81 15.17
CA GLY A 522 8.81 -10.46 14.77
C GLY A 522 7.30 -10.29 14.57
N GLU A 523 6.49 -11.31 14.88
CA GLU A 523 5.04 -11.30 14.59
C GLU A 523 4.19 -11.14 15.84
N ARG A 524 3.20 -10.25 15.71
CA ARG A 524 2.13 -10.07 16.70
C ARG A 524 0.82 -10.02 15.97
N HIS A 525 -0.17 -10.71 16.52
CA HIS A 525 -1.47 -10.80 15.90
C HIS A 525 -2.56 -10.69 16.97
N GLY A 526 -3.59 -9.90 16.69
CA GLY A 526 -4.84 -9.87 17.43
C GLY A 526 -5.95 -10.49 16.59
N GLY A 527 -7.10 -10.79 17.18
CA GLY A 527 -8.25 -11.33 16.45
C GLY A 527 -8.85 -12.58 17.08
N ASP A 528 -9.85 -13.14 16.40
CA ASP A 528 -10.52 -14.37 16.82
C ASP A 528 -9.90 -15.60 16.18
N LYS A 529 -9.37 -15.46 14.96
CA LYS A 529 -8.72 -16.55 14.21
C LYS A 529 -7.31 -16.85 14.73
N LEU A 530 -6.50 -15.82 14.95
CA LEU A 530 -5.11 -15.96 15.41
C LEU A 530 -4.73 -14.88 16.42
N ARG A 531 -4.08 -15.30 17.50
CA ARG A 531 -3.40 -14.39 18.44
C ARG A 531 -1.97 -14.83 18.65
N LEU A 532 -1.04 -13.91 18.43
CA LEU A 532 0.40 -14.14 18.56
C LEU A 532 1.08 -13.07 19.42
N PRO A 533 1.98 -13.45 20.34
CA PRO A 533 2.19 -14.82 20.85
C PRO A 533 0.89 -15.44 21.40
N HIS A 534 0.78 -16.77 21.41
CA HIS A 534 -0.47 -17.44 21.77
C HIS A 534 -0.91 -17.03 23.18
N PRO A 535 -2.18 -16.63 23.37
CA PRO A 535 -2.68 -16.22 24.68
C PRO A 535 -2.55 -17.40 25.65
N LYS A 536 -2.01 -17.19 26.86
CA LYS A 536 -1.77 -18.26 27.85
C LYS A 536 -0.61 -19.20 27.55
N LEU A 537 0.26 -18.89 26.58
CA LEU A 537 1.49 -19.67 26.36
C LEU A 537 2.28 -19.87 27.66
N GLY A 538 2.42 -18.81 28.47
CA GLY A 538 3.22 -18.86 29.69
C GLY A 538 2.59 -19.57 30.89
N GLU A 539 1.34 -20.05 30.81
CA GLU A 539 0.73 -20.91 31.84
C GLU A 539 0.66 -22.39 31.41
N ARG A 540 1.09 -22.74 30.19
CA ARG A 540 0.95 -24.09 29.62
C ARG A 540 2.25 -24.89 29.78
N ASP A 541 2.29 -25.75 30.78
CA ASP A 541 3.48 -26.55 31.06
C ASP A 541 3.80 -27.54 29.92
N PHE A 542 2.74 -28.15 29.36
CA PHE A 542 2.79 -29.01 28.17
C PHE A 542 3.27 -28.33 26.87
N VAL A 543 3.56 -27.02 26.89
CA VAL A 543 4.23 -26.30 25.80
C VAL A 543 5.62 -25.84 26.22
N LEU A 544 5.76 -25.30 27.44
CA LEU A 544 7.03 -24.78 27.94
C LEU A 544 8.07 -25.88 28.18
N VAL A 545 7.70 -27.02 28.77
CA VAL A 545 8.63 -28.14 29.00
C VAL A 545 9.15 -28.72 27.69
N PRO A 546 8.33 -29.05 26.68
CA PRO A 546 8.86 -29.46 25.38
C PRO A 546 9.77 -28.42 24.70
N LEU A 547 9.54 -27.12 24.94
CA LEU A 547 10.42 -26.06 24.41
C LEU A 547 11.81 -26.07 25.03
N GLU A 548 12.02 -26.66 26.21
CA GLU A 548 13.35 -26.80 26.84
C GLU A 548 14.28 -27.69 26.01
N ASP A 549 13.74 -28.65 25.24
CA ASP A 549 14.52 -29.44 24.27
C ASP A 549 15.04 -28.59 23.10
N LEU A 550 14.36 -27.48 22.80
CA LEU A 550 14.62 -26.62 21.65
C LEU A 550 15.38 -25.34 22.02
N MET A 551 15.32 -24.92 23.29
CA MET A 551 16.02 -23.74 23.80
C MET A 551 16.30 -23.86 25.30
N HIS A 552 17.40 -23.24 25.75
CA HIS A 552 17.86 -23.36 27.14
C HIS A 552 16.88 -22.83 28.21
N ASP A 553 16.15 -21.74 27.94
CA ASP A 553 15.27 -21.12 28.94
C ASP A 553 14.07 -20.46 28.25
N PRO A 554 13.00 -21.23 27.97
CA PRO A 554 11.81 -20.72 27.30
C PRO A 554 11.08 -19.66 28.15
N ALA A 555 11.09 -19.79 29.48
CA ALA A 555 10.43 -18.84 30.36
C ALA A 555 11.07 -17.44 30.25
N ARG A 556 12.40 -17.36 30.30
CA ARG A 556 13.12 -16.10 30.11
C ARG A 556 12.94 -15.55 28.70
N PHE A 557 12.98 -16.42 27.68
CA PHE A 557 12.77 -16.02 26.29
C PHE A 557 11.40 -15.35 26.10
N PHE A 558 10.31 -15.99 26.54
CA PHE A 558 8.96 -15.44 26.36
C PHE A 558 8.68 -14.21 27.24
N ARG A 559 9.27 -14.11 28.43
CA ARG A 559 9.23 -12.88 29.24
C ARG A 559 9.85 -11.70 28.51
N TYR A 560 10.96 -11.92 27.79
CA TYR A 560 11.58 -10.88 26.95
C TYR A 560 10.67 -10.49 25.76
N GLU A 561 9.97 -11.46 25.17
CA GLU A 561 8.99 -11.23 24.10
C GLU A 561 7.68 -10.56 24.57
N GLY A 562 7.55 -10.30 25.87
CA GLY A 562 6.42 -9.61 26.49
C GLY A 562 5.26 -10.55 26.87
N VAL A 563 5.52 -11.85 26.99
CA VAL A 563 4.56 -12.84 27.47
C VAL A 563 4.73 -13.03 28.98
N GLU A 564 3.62 -13.00 29.70
CA GLU A 564 3.60 -13.38 31.12
C GLU A 564 3.79 -14.89 31.24
N VAL A 565 4.81 -15.32 32.00
CA VAL A 565 5.14 -16.73 32.23
C VAL A 565 5.08 -17.03 33.72
N LEU A 566 4.16 -17.92 34.08
CA LEU A 566 3.92 -18.37 35.46
C LEU A 566 5.04 -19.29 35.95
N GLU A 567 5.20 -19.34 37.26
CA GLU A 567 6.11 -20.28 37.91
C GLU A 567 5.61 -21.73 37.74
N PRO A 568 6.51 -22.73 37.69
CA PRO A 568 6.15 -24.11 37.35
C PRO A 568 4.94 -24.68 38.11
N GLU A 569 4.81 -24.35 39.40
CA GLU A 569 3.74 -24.84 40.27
C GLU A 569 2.36 -24.23 39.98
N GLU A 570 2.32 -23.08 39.30
CA GLU A 570 1.08 -22.36 38.96
C GLU A 570 0.61 -22.64 37.52
N ARG A 571 1.40 -23.41 36.75
CA ARG A 571 1.07 -23.79 35.37
C ARG A 571 -0.02 -24.85 35.33
N MET A 572 -0.56 -25.08 34.14
CA MET A 572 -1.61 -26.07 33.88
C MET A 572 -1.14 -27.11 32.86
N GLY A 573 -1.72 -28.31 32.98
CA GLY A 573 -1.39 -29.46 32.15
C GLY A 573 0.05 -29.90 32.34
N HIS A 574 0.41 -30.22 33.59
CA HIS A 574 1.76 -30.61 33.96
C HIS A 574 2.23 -31.83 33.18
N VAL A 575 3.49 -31.79 32.76
CA VAL A 575 4.14 -32.94 32.14
C VAL A 575 4.41 -34.00 33.22
N VAL A 576 3.93 -35.22 32.99
CA VAL A 576 4.02 -36.35 33.93
C VAL A 576 4.97 -37.45 33.45
N GLY A 577 5.39 -37.41 32.19
CA GLY A 577 6.33 -38.39 31.64
C GLY A 577 6.77 -38.09 30.20
N GLU A 578 7.76 -38.84 29.74
CA GLU A 578 8.26 -38.83 28.37
C GLU A 578 7.75 -40.08 27.63
N LEU A 579 7.19 -39.89 26.44
CA LEU A 579 6.64 -40.95 25.57
C LEU A 579 7.59 -41.37 24.44
N GLY A 580 8.70 -40.65 24.25
CA GLY A 580 9.78 -40.98 23.31
C GLY A 580 10.15 -39.84 22.37
N SER A 581 10.98 -40.13 21.36
CA SER A 581 11.40 -39.15 20.36
C SER A 581 10.33 -38.90 19.29
N LEU A 582 10.31 -37.67 18.77
CA LEU A 582 9.46 -37.24 17.66
C LEU A 582 10.08 -37.56 16.30
#